data_AF-A0A8C3P5B4-F1
#
_entry.id   AF-A0A8C3P5B4-F1
#
_cell.length_a   1.000
_cell.length_b   1.000
_cell.length_c   1.000
_cell.angle_alpha   90.00
_cell.angle_beta   90.00
_cell.angle_gamma   90.00
#
_symmetry.space_group_name_H-M   'P 1'
#
loop_
_entity.id
_entity.type
_entity.pdbx_description
1 polymer ?
#
loop_
_entity_poly.entity_id
_entity_poly.type
_entity_poly.pdbx_seq_one_letter_code
_entity_poly.pdbx_strand_id
1 'polypeptide(L)'
;MSFAFEMATGECLFDPQPGKYFSRDDDHVARIIELLGRIPPQIVFSWNKSTKFFSRPGALLRLSRLFPRSLPGILADRHGWTPREAAAFAAFLLPALHYAPERRASAAQSLRHAWITAP
;
A
#
# COMPACT_ATOMS: atom_id res chain seq x y z
N MET A 1 1.91 9.66 -4.48
CA MET A 1 0.83 8.67 -4.25
C MET A 1 0.47 8.57 -2.77
N SER A 2 1.42 8.33 -1.85
CA SER A 2 1.13 8.53 -0.40
C SER A 2 0.60 9.95 -0.12
N PHE A 3 1.15 10.96 -0.81
CA PHE A 3 0.67 12.33 -0.75
C PHE A 3 -0.78 12.52 -1.27
N ALA A 4 -1.26 11.71 -2.22
CA ALA A 4 -2.64 11.83 -2.70
C ALA A 4 -3.65 11.33 -1.66
N PHE A 5 -3.29 10.27 -0.93
CA PHE A 5 -4.06 9.80 0.21
C PHE A 5 -4.04 10.81 1.36
N GLU A 6 -2.87 11.36 1.68
CA GLU A 6 -2.71 12.37 2.72
C GLU A 6 -3.50 13.65 2.41
N MET A 7 -3.49 14.12 1.16
CA MET A 7 -4.31 15.27 0.77
C MET A 7 -5.82 14.98 0.83
N ALA A 8 -6.24 13.74 0.53
CA ALA A 8 -7.66 13.37 0.53
C ALA A 8 -8.22 13.09 1.93
N THR A 9 -7.37 12.64 2.87
CA THR A 9 -7.80 12.14 4.19
C THR A 9 -7.22 12.92 5.37
N GLY A 10 -6.18 13.71 5.15
CA GLY A 10 -5.39 14.36 6.20
C GLY A 10 -4.41 13.43 6.93
N GLU A 11 -4.32 12.15 6.56
CA GLU A 11 -3.50 11.15 7.25
C GLU A 11 -2.50 10.45 6.33
N CYS A 12 -1.37 10.02 6.89
CA CYS A 12 -0.42 9.17 6.18
C CYS A 12 -1.00 7.76 5.95
N LEU A 13 -1.05 7.32 4.69
CA LEU A 13 -1.47 5.95 4.32
C LEU A 13 -0.66 4.87 5.05
N PHE A 14 0.65 5.12 5.21
CA PHE A 14 1.56 4.28 5.96
C PHE A 14 2.24 5.12 7.03
N ASP A 15 1.89 4.87 8.29
CA ASP A 15 2.62 5.42 9.45
C ASP A 15 3.46 4.34 10.17
N PRO A 16 4.58 3.89 9.59
CA PRO A 16 5.32 2.77 10.14
C PRO A 16 5.98 3.11 11.47
N GLN A 17 5.84 2.20 12.44
CA GLN A 17 6.36 2.34 13.79
C GLN A 17 7.43 1.28 14.07
N PRO A 18 8.56 1.62 14.71
CA PRO A 18 9.53 0.61 15.13
C PRO A 18 8.98 -0.21 16.30
N GLY A 19 9.29 -1.51 16.32
CA GLY A 19 8.95 -2.41 17.40
C GLY A 19 10.17 -2.90 18.16
N LYS A 20 9.94 -3.68 19.22
CA LYS A 20 11.02 -4.27 20.03
C LYS A 20 11.93 -5.22 19.23
N TYR A 21 11.39 -5.88 18.20
CA TYR A 21 12.08 -6.91 17.42
C TYR A 21 12.07 -6.64 15.91
N PHE A 22 11.54 -5.50 15.46
CA PHE A 22 11.44 -5.14 14.06
C PHE A 22 11.69 -3.64 13.88
N SER A 23 12.35 -3.27 12.79
CA SER A 23 12.65 -1.88 12.46
C SER A 23 11.43 -1.17 11.87
N ARG A 24 11.53 0.15 11.73
CA ARG A 24 10.52 0.95 11.01
C ARG A 24 10.33 0.46 9.57
N ASP A 25 11.41 0.04 8.91
CA ASP A 25 11.34 -0.47 7.54
C ASP A 25 10.64 -1.83 7.46
N ASP A 26 10.84 -2.70 8.46
CA ASP A 26 10.13 -3.97 8.55
C ASP A 26 8.60 -3.74 8.69
N ASP A 27 8.19 -2.80 9.55
CA ASP A 27 6.77 -2.43 9.71
C ASP A 27 6.22 -1.78 8.44
N HIS A 28 7.02 -0.94 7.77
CA HIS A 28 6.62 -0.32 6.51
C HIS A 28 6.32 -1.38 5.44
N VAL A 29 7.21 -2.36 5.27
CA VAL A 29 7.00 -3.46 4.33
C VAL A 29 5.76 -4.28 4.73
N ALA A 30 5.59 -4.59 6.02
CA ALA A 30 4.40 -5.29 6.51
C ALA A 30 3.11 -4.56 6.12
N ARG A 31 3.05 -3.24 6.36
CA ARG A 31 1.87 -2.44 6.03
C ARG A 31 1.56 -2.40 4.53
N ILE A 32 2.59 -2.40 3.68
CA ILE A 32 2.41 -2.50 2.22
C ILE A 32 1.82 -3.87 1.86
N ILE A 33 2.29 -4.96 2.49
CA ILE A 33 1.76 -6.33 2.27
C ILE A 33 0.32 -6.46 2.76
N GLU A 34 -0.02 -5.85 3.90
CA GLU A 34 -1.38 -5.86 4.40
C GLU A 34 -2.36 -5.17 3.43
N LEU A 35 -1.93 -4.09 2.78
CA LEU A 35 -2.77 -3.31 1.87
C LEU A 35 -2.87 -3.92 0.46
N LEU A 36 -1.75 -4.38 -0.10
CA LEU A 36 -1.66 -4.85 -1.49
C LEU A 36 -1.71 -6.38 -1.61
N GLY A 37 -1.65 -7.09 -0.49
CA GLY A 37 -1.65 -8.54 -0.45
C GLY A 37 -0.28 -9.16 -0.72
N ARG A 38 -0.29 -10.41 -1.22
CA ARG A 38 0.94 -11.20 -1.40
C ARG A 38 1.89 -10.53 -2.40
N ILE A 39 3.15 -10.39 -2.00
CA ILE A 39 4.20 -9.89 -2.89
C ILE A 39 4.54 -10.96 -3.95
N PRO A 40 4.62 -10.59 -5.23
CA PRO A 40 5.07 -11.51 -6.27
C PRO A 40 6.51 -12.02 -6.02
N PRO A 41 6.81 -13.30 -6.29
CA PRO A 41 8.12 -13.89 -5.99
C PRO A 41 9.30 -13.15 -6.64
N GLN A 42 9.14 -12.64 -7.86
CA GLN A 42 10.18 -11.85 -8.54
C GLN A 42 10.60 -10.60 -7.74
N ILE A 43 9.64 -9.94 -7.10
CA ILE A 43 9.90 -8.73 -6.30
C ILE A 43 10.60 -9.12 -5.00
N VAL A 44 10.14 -10.18 -4.33
CA VAL A 44 10.78 -10.68 -3.11
C VAL A 44 12.23 -11.09 -3.36
N PHE A 45 12.49 -11.77 -4.48
CA PHE A 45 13.84 -12.16 -4.87
C PHE A 45 14.73 -10.93 -5.10
N SER A 46 14.23 -9.93 -5.83
CA SER A 46 14.97 -8.68 -6.04
C SER A 46 15.28 -7.96 -4.71
N TRP A 47 14.33 -7.92 -3.78
CA TRP A 47 14.52 -7.24 -2.49
C TRP A 47 15.49 -7.98 -1.59
N ASN A 48 15.45 -9.32 -1.56
CA ASN A 48 16.38 -10.14 -0.78
C ASN A 48 17.84 -10.03 -1.23
N LYS A 49 18.11 -9.57 -2.46
CA LYS A 49 19.49 -9.30 -2.91
C LYS A 49 20.12 -8.10 -2.19
N SER A 50 19.30 -7.12 -1.78
CA SER A 50 19.77 -5.86 -1.21
C SER A 50 19.35 -5.67 0.26
N THR A 51 18.41 -6.48 0.76
CA THR A 51 17.80 -6.30 2.09
C THR A 51 17.53 -7.65 2.76
N LYS A 52 17.32 -7.65 4.08
CA LYS A 52 16.97 -8.83 4.88
C LYS A 52 15.59 -8.68 5.52
N PHE A 53 14.55 -8.52 4.69
CA PHE A 53 13.16 -8.42 5.15
C PHE A 53 12.45 -9.79 5.17
N PHE A 54 12.77 -10.70 4.25
CA PHE A 54 12.05 -11.97 4.09
C PHE A 54 12.90 -13.18 4.47
N SER A 55 12.28 -14.15 5.13
CA SER A 55 12.91 -15.43 5.48
C SER A 55 12.73 -16.43 4.33
N ARG A 56 11.57 -16.36 3.68
CA ARG A 56 11.14 -17.12 2.51
C ARG A 56 10.22 -16.22 1.67
N PRO A 57 9.99 -16.54 0.38
CA PRO A 57 9.07 -15.78 -0.45
C PRO A 57 7.70 -15.57 0.23
N GLY A 58 7.35 -14.32 0.49
CA GLY A 58 6.07 -13.95 1.12
C GLY A 58 5.99 -14.08 2.64
N ALA A 59 7.09 -14.40 3.34
CA ALA A 59 7.13 -14.45 4.81
C ALA A 59 8.19 -13.49 5.36
N LEU A 60 7.75 -12.45 6.09
CA LEU A 60 8.65 -11.52 6.76
C LEU A 60 9.41 -12.25 7.87
N LEU A 61 10.69 -11.89 8.05
CA LEU A 61 11.57 -12.48 9.06
C LEU A 61 11.07 -12.21 10.49
N ARG A 62 10.62 -10.98 10.73
CA ARG A 62 10.38 -10.44 12.07
C ARG A 62 8.89 -10.23 12.39
N LEU A 63 8.03 -10.30 11.38
CA LEU A 63 6.58 -10.06 11.47
C LEU A 63 5.82 -11.25 10.89
N SER A 64 5.40 -12.18 11.74
CA SER A 64 4.74 -13.43 11.34
C SER A 64 3.22 -13.32 11.21
N ARG A 65 2.62 -12.26 11.76
CA ARG A 65 1.18 -11.97 11.68
C ARG A 65 0.99 -10.66 10.93
N LEU A 66 0.30 -10.76 9.80
CA LEU A 66 -0.13 -9.62 9.00
C LEU A 66 -1.66 -9.61 9.01
N PHE A 67 -2.25 -8.43 9.17
CA PHE A 67 -3.69 -8.27 9.14
C PHE A 67 -4.07 -7.64 7.79
N PRO A 68 -4.68 -8.39 6.86
CA PRO A 68 -5.08 -7.84 5.58
C PRO A 68 -5.99 -6.63 5.77
N ARG A 69 -5.68 -5.54 5.10
CA ARG A 69 -6.44 -4.29 5.14
C ARG A 69 -6.91 -3.96 3.74
N SER A 70 -8.18 -3.61 3.60
CA SER A 70 -8.72 -3.09 2.35
C SER A 70 -8.67 -1.57 2.37
N LEU A 71 -8.13 -0.96 1.31
CA LEU A 71 -8.13 0.50 1.18
C LEU A 71 -9.54 1.10 1.25
N PRO A 72 -10.57 0.54 0.56
CA PRO A 72 -11.94 1.01 0.71
C PRO A 72 -12.48 0.86 2.12
N GLY A 73 -12.17 -0.24 2.82
CA GLY A 73 -12.59 -0.46 4.21
C GLY A 73 -11.96 0.55 5.17
N ILE A 74 -10.67 0.86 5.01
CA ILE A 74 -10.02 1.92 5.78
C ILE A 74 -10.74 3.26 5.58
N LEU A 75 -11.11 3.60 4.34
CA LEU A 75 -11.78 4.86 4.01
C LEU A 75 -13.20 4.91 4.59
N ALA A 76 -13.95 3.81 4.51
CA ALA A 76 -15.30 3.71 5.06
C ALA A 76 -15.29 3.73 6.59
N ASP A 77 -14.49 2.87 7.23
CA ASP A 77 -14.50 2.68 8.68
C ASP A 77 -13.88 3.87 9.42
N ARG A 78 -12.81 4.45 8.86
CA ARG A 78 -12.01 5.47 9.55
C ARG A 78 -12.37 6.89 9.17
N HIS A 79 -12.82 7.10 7.92
CA HIS A 79 -13.13 8.43 7.40
C HIS A 79 -14.61 8.60 7.05
N GLY A 80 -15.45 7.57 7.23
CA GLY A 80 -16.89 7.65 6.99
C GLY A 80 -17.28 7.77 5.51
N TRP A 81 -16.37 7.43 4.59
CA TRP A 81 -16.64 7.53 3.16
C TRP A 81 -17.74 6.56 2.74
N THR A 82 -18.55 6.96 1.76
CA THR A 82 -19.52 6.01 1.20
C THR A 82 -18.77 4.89 0.45
N PRO A 83 -19.34 3.66 0.39
CA PRO A 83 -18.69 2.56 -0.33
C PRO A 83 -18.34 2.90 -1.78
N ARG A 84 -19.15 3.76 -2.42
CA ARG A 84 -18.94 4.20 -3.80
C ARG A 84 -17.73 5.13 -3.93
N GLU A 85 -17.60 6.13 -3.06
CA GLU A 85 -16.47 7.06 -3.07
C GLU A 85 -15.17 6.34 -2.69
N ALA A 86 -15.23 5.50 -1.66
CA ALA A 86 -14.10 4.69 -1.21
C ALA A 86 -13.60 3.76 -2.32
N ALA A 87 -14.51 3.11 -3.06
CA ALA A 87 -14.17 2.27 -4.20
C ALA A 87 -13.56 3.08 -5.36
N ALA A 88 -14.12 4.25 -5.69
CA ALA A 88 -13.62 5.11 -6.75
C ALA A 88 -12.20 5.62 -6.46
N PHE A 89 -11.94 6.04 -5.24
CA PHE A 89 -10.61 6.49 -4.83
C PHE A 89 -9.61 5.34 -4.72
N ALA A 90 -10.03 4.18 -4.23
CA ALA A 90 -9.17 3.00 -4.23
C ALA A 90 -8.80 2.55 -5.65
N ALA A 91 -9.74 2.61 -6.60
CA ALA A 91 -9.47 2.32 -8.02
C ALA A 91 -8.45 3.30 -8.63
N PHE A 92 -8.44 4.55 -8.19
CA PHE A 92 -7.44 5.53 -8.56
C PHE A 92 -6.06 5.24 -7.94
N LEU A 93 -6.02 4.91 -6.64
CA LEU A 93 -4.78 4.85 -5.88
C LEU A 93 -4.04 3.50 -6.00
N LEU A 94 -4.76 2.37 -6.06
CA LEU A 94 -4.17 1.04 -6.09
C LEU A 94 -3.24 0.78 -7.30
N PRO A 95 -3.58 1.18 -8.54
CA PRO A 95 -2.69 1.02 -9.69
C PRO A 95 -1.36 1.76 -9.51
N ALA A 96 -1.34 2.83 -8.73
CA ALA A 96 -0.14 3.61 -8.49
C ALA A 96 0.70 3.11 -7.31
N LEU A 97 0.14 2.21 -6.49
CA LEU A 97 0.82 1.53 -5.40
C LEU A 97 1.37 0.15 -5.80
N HIS A 98 1.30 -0.23 -7.08
CA HIS A 98 1.73 -1.55 -7.54
C HIS A 98 3.20 -1.86 -7.17
N TYR A 99 3.47 -3.09 -6.70
CA TYR A 99 4.82 -3.52 -6.27
C TYR A 99 5.89 -3.27 -7.34
N ALA A 100 5.65 -3.78 -8.54
CA ALA A 100 6.51 -3.63 -9.69
C ALA A 100 6.46 -2.19 -10.23
N PRO A 101 7.58 -1.43 -10.19
CA PRO A 101 7.63 -0.04 -10.66
C PRO A 101 7.11 0.15 -12.08
N GLU A 102 7.43 -0.77 -12.99
CA GLU A 102 7.05 -0.77 -14.40
C GLU A 102 5.54 -0.93 -14.64
N ARG A 103 4.80 -1.43 -13.64
CA ARG A 103 3.34 -1.57 -13.68
C ARG A 103 2.62 -0.49 -12.89
N ARG A 104 3.35 0.42 -12.23
CA ARG A 104 2.72 1.54 -11.52
C ARG A 104 2.14 2.51 -12.54
N ALA A 105 0.89 2.90 -12.33
CA ALA A 105 0.29 3.96 -13.13
C ALA A 105 1.15 5.23 -13.04
N SER A 106 1.48 5.81 -14.20
CA SER A 106 2.23 7.07 -14.24
C SER A 106 1.36 8.23 -13.76
N ALA A 107 1.98 9.34 -13.36
CA ALA A 107 1.24 10.55 -13.00
C ALA A 107 0.31 11.01 -14.14
N ALA A 108 0.76 10.92 -15.39
CA ALA A 108 -0.03 11.28 -16.58
C ALA A 108 -1.22 10.34 -16.84
N GLN A 109 -1.13 9.06 -16.46
CA GLN A 109 -2.28 8.14 -16.50
C GLN A 109 -3.24 8.41 -15.34
N SER A 110 -2.69 8.73 -14.16
CA SER A 110 -3.47 9.01 -12.95
C SER A 110 -4.31 10.28 -13.11
N LEU A 111 -3.78 11.33 -13.75
CA LEU A 111 -4.52 12.57 -14.05
C LEU A 111 -5.74 12.38 -14.97
N ARG A 112 -5.79 11.27 -15.73
CA ARG A 112 -6.91 10.94 -16.61
C ARG A 112 -7.96 10.05 -15.94
N HIS A 113 -7.75 9.69 -14.67
CA HIS A 113 -8.67 8.81 -13.97
C HIS A 113 -9.98 9.54 -13.63
N ALA A 114 -11.10 8.82 -13.76
CA ALA A 114 -12.45 9.33 -13.53
C ALA A 114 -12.66 9.94 -12.13
N TRP A 115 -11.80 9.62 -11.16
CA TRP A 115 -11.85 10.21 -9.82
C TRP A 115 -11.34 11.67 -9.79
N ILE A 116 -10.34 12.02 -10.61
CA ILE A 116 -9.83 13.39 -10.74
C ILE A 116 -10.70 14.20 -11.70
N THR A 117 -11.21 13.56 -12.75
CA THR A 117 -11.97 14.23 -13.81
C THR A 117 -13.49 14.21 -13.58
N ALA A 118 -13.96 13.63 -12.48
CA ALA A 118 -15.35 13.75 -12.08
C ALA A 118 -15.68 15.23 -11.80
N PRO A 119 -16.76 15.77 -12.39
CA PRO A 119 -17.18 17.15 -12.19
C PRO A 119 -17.74 17.42 -10.78
#